data_AF-A0A151IB22-F1
#
_entry.id   AF-A0A151IB22-F1
#
_cell.length_a   1.000
_cell.length_b   1.000
_cell.length_c   1.000
_cell.angle_alpha   90.00
_cell.angle_beta   90.00
_cell.angle_gamma   90.00
#
_symmetry.space_group_name_H-M   'P 1'
#
loop_
_entity.id
_entity.type
_entity.pdbx_description
1 polymer ?
#
loop_
_entity_poly.entity_id
_entity_poly.type
_entity_poly.pdbx_seq_one_letter_code
_entity_poly.pdbx_strand_id
1 'polypeptide(L)'
;MIDLNIDGLPISKSSKSQIWPILGKIYGDKKFTPFVISAYHGYTKPSSADKLLTSFCEEYNILRDTGLIFGDKKYIVQIRSVICDSPARAFVTCTKGHNGFFGCGKCMQEGTYFNHHMLFLESNALLRTDDNFKNRVQEHHYMHLVCLGVTKKLLQLWTSGYQTSRLNGRKITELSEKLIVMSKWGPKEFARKPRSLDEFSRWKSTEFRQFLLYLGPVILINVLPEDNLLHFNALHCAIRILCHPTDCFRNNKYSRDLLSQFVRLFQHLYGKETIIYNVHNLIHINEDVLLFGLLRPSSDSGRSCGRAQRTLPDIRSRSIPKFRKGQRRSVTEFGLSQVHTVECPASRSYL
;
A
#
# COMPACT_ATOMS: atom_id res chain seq x y z
N MET A 1 -4.33 -19.35 -5.34
CA MET A 1 -4.20 -18.30 -4.31
C MET A 1 -4.90 -17.02 -4.77
N ILE A 2 -5.46 -16.23 -3.85
CA ILE A 2 -6.29 -15.05 -4.15
C ILE A 2 -5.76 -13.81 -3.40
N ASP A 3 -5.69 -12.67 -4.07
CA ASP A 3 -5.49 -11.35 -3.46
C ASP A 3 -6.83 -10.65 -3.25
N LEU A 4 -7.04 -10.09 -2.06
CA LEU A 4 -8.25 -9.35 -1.70
C LEU A 4 -7.97 -7.85 -1.68
N ASN A 5 -8.96 -7.04 -2.03
CA ASN A 5 -8.91 -5.59 -1.85
C ASN A 5 -10.20 -5.10 -1.19
N ILE A 6 -10.05 -4.25 -0.17
CA ILE A 6 -11.18 -3.68 0.57
C ILE A 6 -10.96 -2.16 0.62
N ASP A 7 -11.96 -1.42 0.14
CA ASP A 7 -11.92 0.05 0.11
C ASP A 7 -13.32 0.65 0.28
N GLY A 8 -13.41 1.92 0.68
CA GLY A 8 -14.66 2.67 0.75
C GLY A 8 -14.87 3.54 -0.48
N LEU A 9 -15.91 3.27 -1.26
CA LEU A 9 -16.19 4.00 -2.51
C LEU A 9 -17.49 4.83 -2.38
N PRO A 10 -17.45 6.16 -2.58
CA PRO A 10 -18.66 6.97 -2.67
C PRO A 10 -19.39 6.69 -4.00
N ILE A 11 -20.69 6.38 -3.93
CA ILE A 11 -21.50 6.11 -5.14
C ILE A 11 -21.88 7.41 -5.85
N SER A 12 -22.12 8.47 -5.09
CA SER A 12 -22.51 9.78 -5.60
C SER A 12 -21.74 10.89 -4.88
N LYS A 13 -21.51 11.98 -5.60
CA LYS A 13 -20.98 13.23 -5.01
C LYS A 13 -22.04 13.99 -4.21
N SER A 14 -23.33 13.73 -4.46
CA SER A 14 -24.46 14.45 -3.88
C SER A 14 -25.22 13.70 -2.80
N SER A 15 -24.93 12.41 -2.59
CA SER A 15 -25.54 11.62 -1.50
C SER A 15 -24.46 11.02 -0.60
N LYS A 16 -24.80 10.78 0.67
CA LYS A 16 -23.91 10.09 1.62
C LYS A 16 -23.78 8.58 1.33
N SER A 17 -24.26 8.12 0.18
CA SER A 17 -24.29 6.70 -0.18
C SER A 17 -22.88 6.19 -0.49
N GLN A 18 -22.47 5.13 0.20
CA GLN A 18 -21.15 4.51 0.09
C GLN A 18 -21.30 3.01 -0.14
N ILE A 19 -20.37 2.44 -0.91
CA ILE A 19 -20.17 1.00 -1.06
C ILE A 19 -18.80 0.63 -0.50
N TRP A 20 -18.76 -0.50 0.19
CA TRP A 20 -17.52 -1.14 0.63
C TRP A 20 -17.44 -2.51 -0.04
N PRO A 21 -16.76 -2.64 -1.20
CA PRO A 21 -16.62 -3.92 -1.85
C PRO A 21 -15.42 -4.69 -1.30
N ILE A 22 -15.56 -6.01 -1.24
CA ILE A 22 -14.47 -6.96 -1.13
C ILE A 22 -14.22 -7.47 -2.54
N LEU A 23 -13.11 -7.04 -3.13
CA LEU A 23 -12.70 -7.45 -4.46
C LEU A 23 -11.67 -8.59 -4.36
N GLY A 24 -11.78 -9.59 -5.23
CA GLY A 24 -10.84 -10.69 -5.36
C GLY A 24 -10.08 -10.65 -6.67
N LYS A 25 -8.84 -11.14 -6.67
CA LYS A 25 -8.05 -11.41 -7.88
C LYS A 25 -7.27 -12.71 -7.72
N ILE A 26 -7.37 -13.61 -8.70
CA ILE A 26 -6.55 -14.83 -8.72
C ILE A 26 -5.10 -14.46 -9.02
N TYR A 27 -4.19 -14.89 -8.15
CA TYR A 27 -2.77 -14.62 -8.30
C TYR A 27 -2.15 -15.49 -9.39
N GLY A 28 -1.26 -14.91 -10.19
CA GLY A 28 -0.41 -15.63 -11.16
C GLY A 28 -0.94 -15.71 -12.58
N ASP A 29 -2.24 -15.45 -12.81
CA ASP A 29 -2.82 -15.49 -14.15
C ASP A 29 -3.37 -14.12 -14.57
N LYS A 30 -2.80 -13.57 -15.64
CA LYS A 30 -3.14 -12.24 -16.18
C LYS A 30 -4.52 -12.21 -16.84
N LYS A 31 -5.11 -13.37 -17.17
CA LYS A 31 -6.45 -13.47 -17.75
C LYS A 31 -7.53 -13.10 -16.75
N PHE A 32 -7.30 -13.32 -15.45
CA PHE A 32 -8.28 -13.01 -14.42
C PHE A 32 -8.18 -11.55 -13.98
N THR A 33 -9.20 -10.78 -14.36
CA THR A 33 -9.41 -9.42 -13.85
C THR A 33 -9.97 -9.46 -12.43
N PRO A 34 -9.78 -8.38 -11.63
CA PRO A 34 -10.44 -8.28 -10.33
C PRO A 34 -11.96 -8.46 -10.46
N PHE A 35 -12.54 -9.21 -9.54
CA PHE A 35 -13.98 -9.49 -9.47
C PHE A 35 -14.52 -9.12 -8.09
N VAL A 36 -15.83 -8.88 -7.99
CA VAL A 36 -16.49 -8.59 -6.71
C VAL A 36 -16.81 -9.91 -6.03
N ILE A 37 -16.39 -10.06 -4.78
CA ILE A 37 -16.77 -11.20 -3.92
C ILE A 37 -18.00 -10.82 -3.10
N SER A 38 -17.95 -9.65 -2.44
CA SER A 38 -19.04 -9.14 -1.62
C SER A 38 -19.04 -7.62 -1.66
N ALA A 39 -20.17 -6.99 -1.34
CA ALA A 39 -20.27 -5.55 -1.21
C ALA A 39 -21.28 -5.16 -0.14
N TYR A 40 -20.85 -4.29 0.78
CA TYR A 40 -21.74 -3.60 1.69
C TYR A 40 -22.22 -2.29 1.06
N HIS A 41 -23.51 -1.98 1.18
CA HIS A 41 -24.09 -0.69 0.79
C HIS A 41 -24.74 -0.02 2.01
N GLY A 42 -24.50 1.28 2.16
CA GLY A 42 -25.12 2.08 3.20
C GLY A 42 -24.97 3.58 2.99
N TYR A 43 -25.68 4.37 3.79
CA TYR A 43 -25.55 5.84 3.82
C TYR A 43 -24.48 6.33 4.81
N THR A 44 -23.87 5.39 5.53
CA THR A 44 -22.76 5.60 6.43
C THR A 44 -21.77 4.45 6.25
N LYS A 45 -20.54 4.67 6.71
CA LYS A 45 -19.56 3.59 6.89
C LYS A 45 -20.19 2.45 7.71
N PRO A 46 -19.94 1.17 7.39
CA PRO A 46 -20.46 0.06 8.17
C PRO A 46 -20.10 0.22 9.65
N SER A 47 -21.07 -0.04 10.52
CA SER A 47 -20.94 0.24 11.96
C SER A 47 -19.91 -0.65 12.66
N SER A 48 -19.60 -1.82 12.08
CA SER A 48 -18.56 -2.73 12.54
C SER A 48 -17.93 -3.45 11.34
N ALA A 49 -16.70 -3.94 11.51
CA ALA A 49 -16.03 -4.78 10.52
C ALA A 49 -16.81 -6.09 10.27
N ASP A 50 -17.48 -6.62 11.29
CA ASP A 50 -18.29 -7.85 11.19
C ASP A 50 -19.39 -7.73 10.13
N LYS A 51 -20.09 -6.58 10.09
CA LYS A 51 -21.12 -6.33 9.05
C LYS A 51 -20.60 -6.41 7.62
N LEU A 52 -19.29 -6.21 7.42
CA LEU A 52 -18.64 -6.31 6.12
C LEU A 52 -18.08 -7.72 5.88
N LEU A 53 -17.50 -8.34 6.92
CA LEU A 53 -16.64 -9.52 6.77
C LEU A 53 -17.29 -10.85 7.16
N THR A 54 -18.34 -10.87 7.99
CA THR A 54 -18.90 -12.13 8.54
C THR A 54 -19.26 -13.12 7.44
N SER A 55 -20.09 -12.71 6.47
CA SER A 55 -20.51 -13.60 5.37
C SER A 55 -19.32 -14.05 4.50
N PHE A 56 -18.33 -13.18 4.31
CA PHE A 56 -17.11 -13.54 3.57
C PHE A 56 -16.27 -14.56 4.33
N CYS A 57 -16.08 -14.39 5.63
CA CYS A 57 -15.28 -15.28 6.46
C CYS A 57 -15.94 -16.66 6.60
N GLU A 58 -17.26 -16.71 6.74
CA GLU A 58 -18.03 -17.97 6.79
C GLU A 58 -17.83 -18.78 5.50
N GLU A 59 -18.06 -18.16 4.34
CA GLU A 59 -17.87 -18.81 3.04
C GLU A 59 -16.41 -19.21 2.81
N TYR A 60 -15.46 -18.33 3.16
CA TYR A 60 -14.04 -18.63 3.01
C TYR A 60 -13.58 -19.80 3.86
N ASN A 61 -14.05 -19.92 5.11
CA ASN A 61 -13.68 -21.03 5.98
C ASN A 61 -14.16 -22.36 5.39
N ILE A 62 -15.38 -22.40 4.84
CA ILE A 62 -15.89 -23.58 4.13
C ILE A 62 -14.99 -23.90 2.94
N LEU A 63 -14.66 -22.93 2.09
CA LEU A 63 -13.82 -23.13 0.90
C LEU A 63 -12.37 -23.50 1.23
N ARG A 64 -11.85 -23.01 2.36
CA ARG A 64 -10.51 -23.33 2.86
C ARG A 64 -10.42 -24.78 3.28
N ASP A 65 -11.43 -25.29 3.99
CA ASP A 65 -11.42 -26.63 4.56
C ASP A 65 -11.86 -27.70 3.54
N THR A 66 -12.91 -27.40 2.77
CA THR A 66 -13.49 -28.34 1.80
C THR A 66 -12.80 -28.29 0.44
N GLY A 67 -12.23 -27.13 0.06
CA GLY A 67 -11.75 -26.87 -1.29
C GLY A 67 -12.88 -26.61 -2.29
N LEU A 68 -12.56 -25.98 -3.42
CA LEU A 68 -13.49 -25.74 -4.52
C LEU A 68 -13.40 -26.88 -5.54
N ILE A 69 -14.50 -27.59 -5.80
CA ILE A 69 -14.58 -28.61 -6.85
C ILE A 69 -15.11 -27.95 -8.12
N PHE A 70 -14.35 -28.03 -9.21
CA PHE A 70 -14.77 -27.52 -10.51
C PHE A 70 -14.37 -28.52 -11.61
N GLY A 71 -15.36 -29.17 -12.21
CA GLY A 71 -15.17 -30.39 -13.00
C GLY A 71 -14.59 -31.51 -12.13
N ASP A 72 -13.63 -32.27 -12.68
CA ASP A 72 -12.97 -33.36 -11.97
C ASP A 72 -11.77 -32.91 -11.12
N LYS A 73 -11.61 -31.60 -10.90
CA LYS A 73 -10.47 -31.03 -10.19
C LYS A 73 -10.88 -30.34 -8.89
N LYS A 74 -10.13 -30.61 -7.84
CA LYS A 74 -10.24 -29.96 -6.53
C LYS A 74 -9.18 -28.86 -6.40
N TYR A 75 -9.61 -27.65 -6.11
CA TYR A 75 -8.76 -26.47 -5.92
C TYR A 75 -8.73 -26.08 -4.45
N ILE A 76 -7.54 -25.92 -3.89
CA ILE A 76 -7.37 -25.39 -2.54
C ILE A 76 -7.39 -23.87 -2.61
N VAL A 77 -8.36 -23.26 -1.93
CA VAL A 77 -8.50 -21.81 -1.87
C VAL A 77 -7.66 -21.27 -0.71
N GLN A 78 -6.73 -20.37 -1.04
CA GLN A 78 -5.86 -19.71 -0.07
C GLN A 78 -5.78 -18.23 -0.37
N ILE A 79 -6.01 -17.40 0.65
CA ILE A 79 -5.76 -15.96 0.59
C ILE A 79 -4.25 -15.72 0.66
N ARG A 80 -3.71 -15.00 -0.33
CA ARG A 80 -2.30 -14.58 -0.37
C ARG A 80 -2.10 -13.24 0.30
N SER A 81 -2.98 -12.27 0.03
CA SER A 81 -2.87 -10.92 0.58
C SER A 81 -4.23 -10.22 0.69
N VAL A 82 -4.32 -9.25 1.60
CA VAL A 82 -5.45 -8.32 1.78
C VAL A 82 -4.93 -6.89 1.66
N ILE A 83 -5.42 -6.17 0.66
CA ILE A 83 -4.92 -4.86 0.24
C ILE A 83 -5.94 -3.80 0.64
N CYS A 84 -5.58 -2.94 1.58
CA CYS A 84 -6.43 -1.84 2.05
C CYS A 84 -5.60 -0.55 2.15
N ASP A 85 -6.25 0.60 2.00
CA ASP A 85 -5.65 1.88 2.38
C ASP A 85 -5.59 2.04 3.92
N SER A 86 -4.91 3.07 4.43
CA SER A 86 -4.71 3.23 5.87
C SER A 86 -6.03 3.33 6.67
N PRO A 87 -7.04 4.12 6.25
CA PRO A 87 -8.36 4.14 6.88
C PRO A 87 -9.15 2.82 6.81
N ALA A 88 -9.19 2.13 5.66
CA ALA A 88 -9.88 0.86 5.52
C ALA A 88 -9.18 -0.25 6.31
N ARG A 89 -7.84 -0.24 6.36
CA ARG A 89 -7.07 -1.16 7.20
C ARG A 89 -7.40 -0.97 8.67
N ALA A 90 -7.39 0.26 9.16
CA ALA A 90 -7.74 0.56 10.56
C ALA A 90 -9.16 0.06 10.89
N PHE A 91 -10.10 0.23 9.97
CA PHE A 91 -11.46 -0.30 10.11
C PHE A 91 -11.52 -1.83 10.18
N VAL A 92 -10.93 -2.52 9.19
CA VAL A 92 -10.98 -3.99 9.07
C VAL A 92 -10.26 -4.67 10.23
N THR A 93 -9.17 -4.07 10.71
CA THR A 93 -8.40 -4.58 11.86
C THR A 93 -8.92 -4.11 13.21
N CYS A 94 -9.99 -3.31 13.24
CA CYS A 94 -10.52 -2.66 14.45
C CYS A 94 -9.46 -1.86 15.23
N THR A 95 -8.46 -1.31 14.53
CA THR A 95 -7.40 -0.49 15.13
C THR A 95 -7.72 1.01 15.00
N LYS A 96 -7.13 1.82 15.88
CA LYS A 96 -7.25 3.28 15.77
C LYS A 96 -6.63 3.76 14.47
N GLY A 97 -7.26 4.75 13.84
CA GLY A 97 -6.73 5.36 12.63
C GLY A 97 -5.33 5.95 12.83
N HIS A 98 -4.60 6.16 11.75
CA HIS A 98 -3.23 6.69 11.75
C HIS A 98 -3.05 8.03 12.47
N ASN A 99 -4.13 8.78 12.71
CA ASN A 99 -4.14 10.04 13.46
C ASN A 99 -4.57 9.91 14.93
N GLY A 100 -4.79 8.69 15.43
CA GLY A 100 -5.14 8.45 16.83
C GLY A 100 -3.90 8.27 17.72
N PHE A 101 -4.07 8.49 19.03
CA PHE A 101 -3.01 8.32 20.04
C PHE A 101 -2.35 6.94 19.95
N PHE A 102 -3.08 5.88 19.62
CA PHE A 102 -2.51 4.54 19.36
C PHE A 102 -2.59 4.16 17.87
N GLY A 103 -2.27 5.12 16.99
CA GLY A 103 -2.44 4.98 15.54
C GLY A 103 -1.40 4.11 14.85
N CYS A 104 -0.24 3.85 15.49
CA CYS A 104 0.71 2.85 15.00
C CYS A 104 0.00 1.49 14.90
N GLY A 105 0.17 0.73 13.81
CA GLY A 105 -0.44 -0.60 13.68
C GLY A 105 0.39 -1.72 14.29
N LYS A 106 1.65 -1.43 14.63
CA LYS A 106 2.69 -2.43 14.94
C LYS A 106 3.22 -2.35 16.37
N CYS A 107 3.15 -1.19 17.01
CA CYS A 107 3.62 -0.99 18.38
C CYS A 107 2.53 -0.36 19.26
N MET A 108 2.72 -0.47 20.58
CA MET A 108 1.83 0.09 21.60
C MET A 108 2.18 1.52 21.99
N GLN A 109 3.05 2.19 21.24
CA GLN A 109 3.42 3.56 21.57
C GLN A 109 2.19 4.48 21.55
N GLU A 110 2.03 5.24 22.63
CA GLU A 110 1.13 6.38 22.66
C GLU A 110 1.78 7.57 21.93
N GLY A 111 1.08 8.07 20.92
CA GLY A 111 1.46 9.24 20.16
C GLY A 111 1.02 10.52 20.87
N THR A 112 1.77 11.60 20.69
CA THR A 112 1.46 12.90 21.28
C THR A 112 0.92 13.83 20.20
N TYR A 113 -0.10 14.62 20.56
CA TYR A 113 -0.70 15.57 19.62
C TYR A 113 0.02 16.91 19.69
N PHE A 114 0.52 17.39 18.57
CA PHE A 114 1.21 18.68 18.47
C PHE A 114 0.94 19.33 17.11
N ASN A 115 0.54 20.61 17.11
CA ASN A 115 0.28 21.41 15.89
C ASN A 115 -0.52 20.66 14.80
N HIS A 116 -1.69 20.10 15.17
CA HIS A 116 -2.56 19.34 14.28
C HIS A 116 -1.99 18.02 13.73
N HIS A 117 -0.86 17.55 14.25
CA HIS A 117 -0.23 16.29 13.87
C HIS A 117 -0.10 15.34 15.07
N MET A 118 -0.28 14.04 14.79
CA MET A 118 0.00 12.97 15.74
C MET A 118 1.46 12.52 15.60
N LEU A 119 2.23 12.59 16.67
CA LEU A 119 3.67 12.31 16.71
C LEU A 119 3.98 11.01 17.44
N PHE A 120 4.94 10.23 16.95
CA PHE A 120 5.38 8.96 17.57
C PHE A 120 6.88 9.02 17.87
N LEU A 121 7.23 9.60 19.03
CA LEU A 121 8.61 9.97 19.40
C LEU A 121 9.51 8.82 19.91
N GLU A 122 8.95 7.74 20.44
CA GLU A 122 9.71 6.62 21.00
C GLU A 122 10.08 5.61 19.92
N SER A 123 11.25 4.99 20.05
CA SER A 123 11.76 3.96 19.12
C SER A 123 11.85 2.56 19.74
N ASN A 124 11.64 2.45 21.05
CA ASN A 124 11.78 1.20 21.81
C ASN A 124 10.44 0.72 22.40
N ALA A 125 9.32 1.25 21.91
CA ALA A 125 8.00 0.88 22.40
C ALA A 125 7.73 -0.60 22.16
N LEU A 126 7.02 -1.23 23.11
CA LEU A 126 6.62 -2.62 22.99
C LEU A 126 5.82 -2.83 21.70
N LEU A 127 6.24 -3.81 20.91
CA LEU A 127 5.49 -4.24 19.73
C LEU A 127 4.10 -4.71 20.19
N ARG A 128 3.09 -4.49 19.36
CA ARG A 128 1.82 -5.19 19.55
C ARG A 128 2.11 -6.65 19.28
N THR A 129 2.05 -7.44 20.34
CA THR A 129 2.02 -8.89 20.25
C THR A 129 0.68 -9.33 19.68
N ASP A 130 0.60 -10.60 19.33
CA ASP A 130 -0.58 -11.43 19.51
C ASP A 130 -0.08 -12.92 19.32
N ASP A 131 -0.95 -13.92 19.51
CA ASP A 131 -1.03 -15.10 18.62
C ASP A 131 -1.14 -14.71 17.10
N ASN A 132 -1.03 -13.40 16.90
CA ASN A 132 -0.36 -12.47 15.99
C ASN A 132 -1.12 -12.21 14.72
N PHE A 133 -0.90 -11.01 14.24
CA PHE A 133 -0.63 -10.65 12.86
C PHE A 133 0.21 -11.69 12.04
N LYS A 134 0.31 -12.97 12.47
CA LYS A 134 1.16 -14.10 12.03
C LYS A 134 0.98 -14.46 10.56
N ASN A 135 -0.11 -14.03 9.92
CA ASN A 135 -0.41 -14.35 8.52
C ASN A 135 0.03 -13.29 7.50
N ARG A 136 0.88 -12.33 7.90
CA ARG A 136 1.79 -11.70 6.94
C ARG A 136 1.08 -11.00 5.76
N VAL A 137 0.58 -9.79 5.96
CA VAL A 137 -0.03 -9.01 4.86
C VAL A 137 0.48 -7.58 4.81
N GLN A 138 1.42 -7.30 3.91
CA GLN A 138 1.49 -6.03 3.14
C GLN A 138 2.68 -6.02 2.16
N GLU A 139 2.39 -6.33 0.90
CA GLU A 139 3.36 -6.26 -0.23
C GLU A 139 3.64 -4.81 -0.71
N HIS A 140 3.04 -3.79 -0.08
CA HIS A 140 3.10 -2.39 -0.56
C HIS A 140 3.66 -1.37 0.44
N HIS A 141 4.27 -1.83 1.54
CA HIS A 141 4.77 -0.94 2.60
C HIS A 141 5.96 -0.10 2.13
N TYR A 142 6.95 -0.67 1.46
CA TYR A 142 8.14 0.05 0.99
C TYR A 142 7.85 1.29 0.12
N MET A 143 6.91 1.18 -0.82
CA MET A 143 6.59 2.27 -1.75
C MET A 143 5.85 3.43 -1.10
N HIS A 144 4.97 3.14 -0.14
CA HIS A 144 4.15 4.17 0.53
C HIS A 144 4.84 4.72 1.78
N LEU A 145 5.53 3.87 2.52
CA LEU A 145 6.25 4.22 3.74
C LEU A 145 7.56 4.94 3.42
N VAL A 146 8.43 4.29 2.64
CA VAL A 146 9.78 4.79 2.39
C VAL A 146 9.76 5.84 1.28
N CYS A 147 9.25 5.48 0.10
CA CYS A 147 9.37 6.35 -1.08
C CYS A 147 8.41 7.56 -1.01
N LEU A 148 7.10 7.31 -0.92
CA LEU A 148 6.09 8.39 -0.85
C LEU A 148 5.98 9.03 0.54
N GLY A 149 6.39 8.32 1.59
CA GLY A 149 6.36 8.79 2.96
C GLY A 149 7.64 9.55 3.30
N VAL A 150 8.73 8.84 3.57
CA VAL A 150 9.96 9.42 4.12
C VAL A 150 10.78 10.17 3.08
N THR A 151 11.07 9.59 1.91
CA THR A 151 11.88 10.24 0.87
C THR A 151 11.21 11.52 0.36
N LYS A 152 9.90 11.48 0.10
CA LYS A 152 9.13 12.68 -0.24
C LYS A 152 9.20 13.73 0.87
N LYS A 153 9.06 13.32 2.14
CA LYS A 153 9.12 14.23 3.29
C LYS A 153 10.49 14.91 3.41
N LEU A 154 11.59 14.17 3.24
CA LEU A 154 12.94 14.74 3.23
C LEU A 154 13.07 15.82 2.14
N LEU A 155 12.63 15.52 0.91
CA LEU A 155 12.63 16.50 -0.17
C LEU A 155 11.76 17.73 0.15
N GLN A 156 10.60 17.54 0.79
CA GLN A 156 9.75 18.64 1.24
C GLN A 156 10.45 19.51 2.30
N LEU A 157 11.16 18.89 3.26
CA LEU A 157 11.90 19.61 4.30
C LEU A 157 13.03 20.44 3.69
N TRP A 158 13.79 19.88 2.74
CA TRP A 158 14.89 20.59 2.11
C TRP A 158 14.44 21.71 1.17
N THR A 159 13.28 21.59 0.52
CA THR A 159 12.77 22.59 -0.44
C THR A 159 11.86 23.64 0.19
N SER A 160 11.01 23.22 1.12
CA SER A 160 9.87 23.99 1.65
C SER A 160 9.74 23.92 3.19
N GLY A 161 10.68 23.29 3.89
CA GLY A 161 10.64 23.13 5.35
C GLY A 161 10.99 24.40 6.12
N TYR A 162 10.97 24.26 7.46
CA TYR A 162 11.42 25.31 8.38
C TYR A 162 12.90 25.66 8.13
N GLN A 163 13.27 26.91 8.40
CA GLN A 163 14.53 27.55 7.98
C GLN A 163 15.82 26.78 8.33
N THR A 164 15.82 25.94 9.37
CA THR A 164 17.01 25.25 9.87
C THR A 164 17.57 24.16 8.94
N SER A 165 16.72 23.55 8.11
CA SER A 165 17.12 22.44 7.23
C SER A 165 16.83 22.71 5.75
N ARG A 166 16.32 23.90 5.44
CA ARG A 166 15.94 24.32 4.10
C ARG A 166 17.15 24.75 3.29
N LEU A 167 17.25 24.25 2.07
CA LEU A 167 18.24 24.67 1.11
C LEU A 167 17.92 26.05 0.54
N ASN A 168 18.96 26.84 0.25
CA ASN A 168 18.82 28.07 -0.50
C ASN A 168 18.38 27.75 -1.95
N GLY A 169 17.62 28.67 -2.57
CA GLY A 169 17.11 28.54 -3.94
C GLY A 169 18.18 28.15 -4.95
N ARG A 170 19.40 28.72 -4.86
CA ARG A 170 20.52 28.35 -5.75
C ARG A 170 20.87 26.86 -5.68
N LYS A 171 20.92 26.28 -4.47
CA LYS A 171 21.19 24.85 -4.26
C LYS A 171 20.04 23.96 -4.74
N ILE A 172 18.80 24.44 -4.63
CA ILE A 172 17.63 23.74 -5.17
C ILE A 172 17.69 23.71 -6.70
N THR A 173 18.01 24.85 -7.34
CA THR A 173 18.21 24.94 -8.79
C THR A 173 19.34 24.02 -9.26
N GLU A 174 20.49 24.04 -8.57
CA GLU A 174 21.61 23.15 -8.87
C GLU A 174 21.19 21.66 -8.81
N LEU A 175 20.41 21.27 -7.80
CA LEU A 175 19.93 19.90 -7.67
C LEU A 175 18.94 19.52 -8.79
N SER A 176 18.05 20.44 -9.18
CA SER A 176 17.15 20.25 -10.33
C SER A 176 17.92 20.09 -11.64
N GLU A 177 18.95 20.90 -11.87
CA GLU A 177 19.82 20.80 -13.05
C GLU A 177 20.57 19.46 -13.09
N LYS A 178 21.15 19.03 -11.96
CA LYS A 178 21.79 17.71 -11.84
C LYS A 178 20.81 16.57 -12.19
N LEU A 179 19.57 16.62 -11.72
CA LEU A 179 18.54 15.64 -12.07
C LEU A 179 18.23 15.62 -13.57
N ILE A 180 18.09 16.80 -14.19
CA ILE A 180 17.82 16.93 -15.63
C ILE A 180 19.01 16.40 -16.45
N VAL A 181 20.25 16.70 -16.06
CA VAL A 181 21.45 16.18 -16.72
C VAL A 181 21.49 14.65 -16.62
N MET A 182 21.25 14.09 -15.43
CA MET A 182 21.21 12.63 -15.25
C MET A 182 20.08 11.95 -16.02
N SER A 183 18.99 12.67 -16.34
CA SER A 183 17.90 12.13 -17.17
C SER A 183 18.33 11.73 -18.58
N LYS A 184 19.40 12.34 -19.10
CA LYS A 184 19.98 12.01 -20.42
C LYS A 184 20.65 10.65 -20.42
N TRP A 185 21.20 10.24 -19.28
CA TRP A 185 21.99 9.01 -19.09
C TRP A 185 21.21 7.89 -18.39
N GLY A 186 19.91 8.10 -18.13
CA GLY A 186 19.05 7.14 -17.44
C GLY A 186 18.82 5.86 -18.28
N PRO A 187 19.08 4.66 -17.72
CA PRO A 187 18.94 3.41 -18.45
C PRO A 187 17.45 3.03 -18.64
N LYS A 188 17.14 2.25 -19.68
CA LYS A 188 15.76 1.99 -20.16
C LYS A 188 14.90 1.21 -19.15
N GLU A 189 15.54 0.54 -18.19
CA GLU A 189 14.95 -0.26 -17.12
C GLU A 189 14.15 0.60 -16.14
N PHE A 190 14.46 1.90 -16.03
CA PHE A 190 13.63 2.84 -15.29
C PHE A 190 12.46 3.30 -16.15
N ALA A 191 11.25 2.97 -15.73
CA ALA A 191 10.02 3.33 -16.44
C ALA A 191 9.82 4.84 -16.63
N ARG A 192 10.54 5.68 -15.89
CA ARG A 192 10.47 7.15 -15.94
C ARG A 192 11.85 7.75 -15.80
N LYS A 193 12.08 8.83 -16.54
CA LYS A 193 13.29 9.63 -16.41
C LYS A 193 13.15 10.61 -15.24
N PRO A 194 14.25 10.94 -14.54
CA PRO A 194 14.28 12.00 -13.54
C PRO A 194 13.79 13.34 -14.11
N ARG A 195 13.05 14.09 -13.29
CA ARG A 195 12.49 15.40 -13.63
C ARG A 195 12.99 16.45 -12.65
N SER A 196 12.74 17.73 -12.94
CA SER A 196 13.06 18.83 -12.01
C SER A 196 12.41 18.61 -10.65
N LEU A 197 13.03 19.15 -9.60
CA LEU A 197 12.40 19.21 -8.28
C LEU A 197 11.16 20.09 -8.26
N ASP A 198 10.95 21.00 -9.22
CA ASP A 198 9.73 21.84 -9.26
C ASP A 198 8.46 20.99 -9.38
N GLU A 199 8.58 19.81 -9.99
CA GLU A 199 7.48 18.88 -10.19
C GLU A 199 7.45 17.74 -9.17
N PHE A 200 8.27 17.77 -8.12
CA PHE A 200 8.42 16.64 -7.20
C PHE A 200 7.11 16.29 -6.46
N SER A 201 6.21 17.26 -6.30
CA SER A 201 4.86 17.03 -5.77
C SER A 201 4.05 16.01 -6.60
N ARG A 202 4.34 15.90 -7.91
CA ARG A 202 3.69 15.02 -8.90
C ARG A 202 4.50 13.74 -9.18
N TRP A 203 5.62 13.52 -8.51
CA TRP A 203 6.41 12.30 -8.69
C TRP A 203 5.65 11.07 -8.16
N LYS A 204 5.78 9.95 -8.86
CA LYS A 204 5.28 8.65 -8.37
C LYS A 204 6.30 7.97 -7.47
N SER A 205 5.84 6.96 -6.72
CA SER A 205 6.70 6.16 -5.84
C SER A 205 7.95 5.58 -6.54
N THR A 206 7.83 5.20 -7.82
CA THR A 206 8.97 4.72 -8.62
C THR A 206 10.07 5.76 -8.82
N GLU A 207 9.71 7.04 -8.94
CA GLU A 207 10.67 8.14 -9.12
C GLU A 207 11.37 8.45 -7.79
N PHE A 208 10.63 8.45 -6.67
CA PHE A 208 11.22 8.55 -5.33
C PHE A 208 12.14 7.36 -4.99
N ARG A 209 11.79 6.14 -5.43
CA ARG A 209 12.66 4.97 -5.32
C ARG A 209 13.96 5.18 -6.09
N GLN A 210 13.86 5.63 -7.34
CA GLN A 210 15.03 5.89 -8.18
C GLN A 210 15.94 6.94 -7.54
N PHE A 211 15.34 8.01 -7.01
CA PHE A 211 16.06 9.01 -6.24
C PHE A 211 16.74 8.39 -5.01
N LEU A 212 16.01 7.68 -4.15
CA LEU A 212 16.55 7.12 -2.92
C LEU A 212 17.69 6.12 -3.16
N LEU A 213 17.51 5.19 -4.11
CA LEU A 213 18.41 4.03 -4.27
C LEU A 213 19.56 4.25 -5.26
N TYR A 214 19.52 5.28 -6.10
CA TYR A 214 20.48 5.44 -7.19
C TYR A 214 21.02 6.86 -7.30
N LEU A 215 20.13 7.85 -7.43
CA LEU A 215 20.57 9.22 -7.77
C LEU A 215 21.01 10.00 -6.54
N GLY A 216 20.21 9.97 -5.47
CA GLY A 216 20.37 10.75 -4.26
C GLY A 216 21.78 10.74 -3.66
N PRO A 217 22.39 9.55 -3.42
CA PRO A 217 23.72 9.48 -2.83
C PRO A 217 24.81 10.21 -3.63
N VAL A 218 24.60 10.39 -4.93
CA VAL A 218 25.56 11.05 -5.83
C VAL A 218 25.22 12.53 -6.00
N ILE A 219 23.95 12.86 -6.31
CA ILE A 219 23.56 14.24 -6.65
C ILE A 219 23.46 15.17 -5.45
N LEU A 220 23.31 14.62 -4.24
CA LEU A 220 23.21 15.40 -3.01
C LEU A 220 24.60 15.82 -2.48
N ILE A 221 25.68 15.23 -2.99
CA ILE A 221 27.05 15.62 -2.67
C ILE A 221 27.25 17.09 -3.07
N ASN A 222 27.86 17.86 -2.17
CA ASN A 222 28.09 19.31 -2.27
C ASN A 222 26.81 20.18 -2.30
N VAL A 223 25.62 19.58 -2.26
CA VAL A 223 24.34 20.30 -2.17
C VAL A 223 23.87 20.36 -0.72
N LEU A 224 23.74 19.19 -0.06
CA LEU A 224 23.32 19.10 1.33
C LEU A 224 24.48 19.40 2.30
N PRO A 225 24.20 19.94 3.50
CA PRO A 225 25.12 19.89 4.62
C PRO A 225 25.53 18.44 4.94
N GLU A 226 26.73 18.27 5.49
CA GLU A 226 27.31 16.95 5.76
C GLU A 226 26.41 16.08 6.65
N ASP A 227 25.88 16.63 7.74
CA ASP A 227 24.98 15.90 8.64
C ASP A 227 23.71 15.39 7.94
N ASN A 228 23.11 16.22 7.09
CA ASN A 228 21.92 15.86 6.32
C ASN A 228 22.24 14.80 5.25
N LEU A 229 23.44 14.87 4.66
CA LEU A 229 23.89 13.88 3.68
C LEU A 229 24.16 12.53 4.34
N LEU A 230 24.87 12.51 5.47
CA LEU A 230 25.10 11.30 6.26
C LEU A 230 23.78 10.68 6.73
N HIS A 231 22.85 11.52 7.18
CA HIS A 231 21.51 11.09 7.56
C HIS A 231 20.74 10.46 6.39
N PHE A 232 20.73 11.10 5.21
CA PHE A 232 20.13 10.51 4.02
C PHE A 232 20.82 9.20 3.60
N ASN A 233 22.15 9.15 3.69
CA ASN A 233 22.93 7.96 3.34
C ASN A 233 22.64 6.79 4.28
N ALA A 234 22.37 7.03 5.58
CA ALA A 234 21.92 5.99 6.49
C ALA A 234 20.61 5.32 6.01
N LEU A 235 19.63 6.13 5.56
CA LEU A 235 18.39 5.61 4.98
C LEU A 235 18.66 4.88 3.66
N HIS A 236 19.47 5.45 2.77
CA HIS A 236 19.84 4.83 1.50
C HIS A 236 20.46 3.43 1.73
N CYS A 237 21.50 3.36 2.58
CA CYS A 237 22.22 2.13 2.87
C CYS A 237 21.31 1.07 3.51
N ALA A 238 20.52 1.44 4.52
CA ALA A 238 19.59 0.53 5.17
C ALA A 238 18.59 -0.07 4.17
N ILE A 239 17.96 0.77 3.37
CA ILE A 239 16.97 0.33 2.39
C ILE A 239 17.62 -0.47 1.25
N ARG A 240 18.84 -0.14 0.84
CA ARG A 240 19.60 -0.90 -0.18
C ARG A 240 19.88 -2.32 0.29
N ILE A 241 20.31 -2.49 1.54
CA ILE A 241 20.52 -3.80 2.18
C ILE A 241 19.23 -4.61 2.15
N LEU A 242 18.12 -4.01 2.56
CA LEU A 242 16.82 -4.68 2.66
C LEU A 242 16.18 -5.02 1.30
N CYS A 243 16.61 -4.34 0.23
CA CYS A 243 16.24 -4.67 -1.13
C CYS A 243 17.12 -5.77 -1.77
N HIS A 244 18.25 -6.15 -1.15
CA HIS A 244 19.18 -7.13 -1.74
C HIS A 244 18.87 -8.58 -1.29
N PRO A 245 18.80 -9.57 -2.19
CA PRO A 245 18.32 -10.93 -1.87
C PRO A 245 19.01 -11.66 -0.73
N THR A 246 20.31 -11.46 -0.58
CA THR A 246 21.12 -12.15 0.43
C THR A 246 21.38 -11.27 1.64
N ASP A 247 21.64 -9.98 1.41
CA ASP A 247 22.03 -9.07 2.48
C ASP A 247 20.87 -8.64 3.35
N CYS A 248 19.64 -8.74 2.85
CA CYS A 248 18.44 -8.41 3.62
C CYS A 248 18.30 -9.30 4.87
N PHE A 249 18.88 -10.50 4.86
CA PHE A 249 18.98 -11.39 6.02
C PHE A 249 20.34 -11.24 6.73
N ARG A 250 21.45 -11.34 5.99
CA ARG A 250 22.81 -11.32 6.56
C ARG A 250 23.10 -10.03 7.34
N ASN A 251 22.70 -8.89 6.78
CA ASN A 251 22.97 -7.57 7.32
C ASN A 251 21.70 -6.92 7.89
N ASN A 252 20.68 -7.72 8.20
CA ASN A 252 19.40 -7.21 8.71
C ASN A 252 19.58 -6.38 10.00
N LYS A 253 20.38 -6.89 10.94
CA LYS A 253 20.72 -6.21 12.19
C LYS A 253 21.37 -4.86 11.92
N TYR A 254 22.36 -4.81 11.04
CA TYR A 254 23.04 -3.57 10.69
C TYR A 254 22.08 -2.55 10.07
N SER A 255 21.21 -3.00 9.16
CA SER A 255 20.18 -2.12 8.61
C SER A 255 19.20 -1.61 9.67
N ARG A 256 18.87 -2.41 10.69
CA ARG A 256 17.98 -1.99 11.77
C ARG A 256 18.63 -0.90 12.59
N ASP A 257 19.90 -1.08 12.94
CA ASP A 257 20.68 -0.12 13.72
C ASP A 257 20.80 1.21 12.95
N LEU A 258 21.00 1.16 11.62
CA LEU A 258 20.97 2.34 10.74
C LEU A 258 19.61 3.06 10.76
N LEU A 259 18.48 2.33 10.67
CA LEU A 259 17.15 2.96 10.68
C LEU A 259 16.79 3.52 12.06
N SER A 260 17.15 2.85 13.15
CA SER A 260 16.98 3.38 14.50
C SER A 260 17.80 4.65 14.71
N GLN A 261 19.05 4.68 14.25
CA GLN A 261 19.88 5.88 14.29
C GLN A 261 19.32 6.99 13.39
N PHE A 262 18.81 6.65 12.20
CA PHE A 262 18.14 7.59 11.30
C PHE A 262 16.96 8.28 11.98
N VAL A 263 16.08 7.52 12.63
CA VAL A 263 14.89 8.07 13.33
C VAL A 263 15.32 8.94 14.52
N ARG A 264 16.33 8.53 15.28
CA ARG A 264 16.88 9.33 16.39
C ARG A 264 17.43 10.67 15.91
N LEU A 265 18.28 10.64 14.87
CA LEU A 265 18.88 11.85 14.30
C LEU A 265 17.85 12.74 13.58
N PHE A 266 16.76 12.15 13.07
CA PHE A 266 15.68 12.89 12.43
C PHE A 266 15.09 13.96 13.37
N GLN A 267 14.91 13.63 14.66
CA GLN A 267 14.39 14.56 15.68
C GLN A 267 15.30 15.77 15.86
N HIS A 268 16.62 15.55 15.84
CA HIS A 268 17.63 16.58 16.07
C HIS A 268 17.81 17.49 14.84
N LEU A 269 17.79 16.91 13.64
CA LEU A 269 18.04 17.64 12.39
C LEU A 269 16.82 18.39 11.86
N TYR A 270 15.62 17.85 12.06
CA TYR A 270 14.39 18.35 11.45
C TYR A 270 13.33 18.79 12.46
N GLY A 271 13.60 18.65 13.77
CA GLY A 271 12.65 18.97 14.83
C GLY A 271 11.74 17.78 15.18
N LYS A 272 11.34 17.68 16.45
CA LYS A 272 10.53 16.57 16.99
C LYS A 272 9.14 16.50 16.33
N GLU A 273 8.61 17.64 15.92
CA GLU A 273 7.33 17.83 15.24
C GLU A 273 7.24 17.18 13.85
N THR A 274 8.38 16.76 13.29
CA THR A 274 8.42 16.16 11.96
C THR A 274 8.36 14.63 11.98
N ILE A 275 8.36 14.00 13.16
CA ILE A 275 8.22 12.55 13.33
C ILE A 275 6.75 12.13 13.23
N ILE A 276 6.31 12.05 11.98
CA ILE A 276 5.02 11.51 11.59
C ILE A 276 5.07 9.97 11.52
N TYR A 277 3.89 9.34 11.49
CA TYR A 277 3.69 7.89 11.39
C TYR A 277 4.66 7.17 10.43
N ASN A 278 4.94 7.75 9.25
CA ASN A 278 5.82 7.14 8.26
C ASN A 278 7.30 7.10 8.68
N VAL A 279 7.77 8.08 9.44
CA VAL A 279 9.17 8.11 9.92
C VAL A 279 9.35 7.06 11.01
N HIS A 280 8.40 6.98 11.94
CA HIS A 280 8.42 5.98 13.02
C HIS A 280 8.39 4.55 12.47
N ASN A 281 7.51 4.25 11.52
CA ASN A 281 7.36 2.89 10.98
C ASN A 281 8.60 2.35 10.24
N LEU A 282 9.62 3.17 9.95
CA LEU A 282 10.88 2.70 9.38
C LEU A 282 11.58 1.68 10.28
N ILE A 283 11.50 1.81 11.61
CA ILE A 283 12.21 0.91 12.53
C ILE A 283 11.68 -0.54 12.46
N HIS A 284 10.45 -0.72 11.98
CA HIS A 284 9.80 -2.03 11.88
C HIS A 284 10.02 -2.72 10.53
N ILE A 285 10.65 -2.05 9.56
CA ILE A 285 10.83 -2.61 8.21
C ILE A 285 11.76 -3.83 8.23
N ASN A 286 12.71 -3.88 9.16
CA ASN A 286 13.69 -4.97 9.27
C ASN A 286 13.05 -6.28 9.71
N GLU A 287 12.15 -6.21 10.69
CA GLU A 287 11.33 -7.33 11.15
C GLU A 287 10.43 -7.82 10.02
N ASP A 288 9.82 -6.90 9.24
CA ASP A 288 9.09 -7.28 8.04
C ASP A 288 10.00 -8.06 7.07
N VAL A 289 11.24 -7.62 6.81
CA VAL A 289 12.10 -8.35 5.87
C VAL A 289 12.49 -9.75 6.34
N LEU A 290 12.83 -9.92 7.63
CA LEU A 290 13.12 -11.25 8.20
C LEU A 290 11.94 -12.19 8.10
N LEU A 291 10.75 -11.61 8.26
CA LEU A 291 9.52 -12.31 8.09
C LEU A 291 9.36 -12.66 6.59
N PHE A 292 9.05 -11.68 5.75
CA PHE A 292 8.46 -11.81 4.42
C PHE A 292 9.45 -12.01 3.27
N GLY A 293 10.75 -11.84 3.52
CA GLY A 293 11.77 -11.75 2.48
C GLY A 293 11.94 -10.33 1.93
N LEU A 294 12.57 -10.24 0.76
CA LEU A 294 13.07 -8.97 0.21
C LEU A 294 12.00 -7.88 0.04
N LEU A 295 12.41 -6.63 0.19
CA LEU A 295 11.61 -5.48 -0.27
C LEU A 295 11.56 -5.45 -1.82
N ARG A 296 10.59 -6.16 -2.42
CA ARG A 296 10.44 -6.24 -3.88
C ARG A 296 9.81 -4.97 -4.48
N PRO A 297 10.30 -4.51 -5.65
CA PRO A 297 9.59 -3.54 -6.47
C PRO A 297 8.41 -4.20 -7.18
N SER A 298 7.22 -3.60 -7.07
CA SER A 298 6.07 -3.95 -7.87
C SER A 298 6.19 -3.36 -9.29
N SER A 299 7.03 -3.97 -10.13
CA SER A 299 6.99 -3.70 -11.57
C SER A 299 5.70 -4.18 -12.24
N ASP A 300 4.82 -4.93 -11.54
CA ASP A 300 3.58 -5.47 -12.12
C ASP A 300 2.25 -5.01 -11.45
N SER A 301 2.26 -4.26 -10.35
CA SER A 301 0.99 -3.80 -9.70
C SER A 301 0.53 -2.39 -10.13
N GLY A 302 1.42 -1.59 -10.72
CA GLY A 302 1.14 -0.21 -11.14
C GLY A 302 0.23 -0.06 -12.37
N ARG A 303 -0.03 -1.14 -13.13
CA ARG A 303 -0.92 -1.09 -14.30
C ARG A 303 -2.37 -1.46 -13.99
N SER A 304 -2.64 -2.11 -12.86
CA SER A 304 -3.98 -2.62 -12.52
C SER A 304 -4.80 -1.70 -11.60
N CYS A 305 -4.18 -0.92 -10.72
CA CYS A 305 -4.93 -0.08 -9.78
C CYS A 305 -5.66 1.10 -10.46
N GLY A 306 -5.08 1.67 -11.52
CA GLY A 306 -5.69 2.79 -12.26
C GLY A 306 -6.69 2.38 -13.35
N ARG A 307 -6.75 1.10 -13.72
CA ARG A 307 -7.71 0.56 -14.69
C ARG A 307 -8.91 -0.10 -14.03
N ALA A 308 -8.77 -0.71 -12.86
CA ALA A 308 -9.89 -1.34 -12.15
C ALA A 308 -11.01 -0.34 -11.77
N GLN A 309 -10.68 0.92 -11.51
CA GLN A 309 -11.69 1.98 -11.30
C GLN A 309 -12.37 2.46 -12.58
N ARG A 310 -11.86 2.12 -13.78
CA ARG A 310 -12.44 2.51 -15.08
C ARG A 310 -13.12 1.36 -15.82
N THR A 311 -12.95 0.12 -15.37
CA THR A 311 -13.57 -1.08 -15.98
C THR A 311 -14.69 -1.66 -15.14
N LEU A 312 -15.30 -0.87 -14.26
CA LEU A 312 -16.69 -1.15 -13.87
C LEU A 312 -17.54 -0.95 -15.14
N PRO A 313 -18.34 -1.93 -15.59
CA PRO A 313 -19.42 -1.62 -16.51
C PRO A 313 -20.26 -0.52 -15.85
N ASP A 314 -20.62 0.49 -16.63
CA ASP A 314 -21.34 1.66 -16.18
C ASP A 314 -22.67 1.21 -15.52
N ILE A 315 -22.70 1.11 -14.19
CA ILE A 315 -23.94 0.91 -13.41
C ILE A 315 -24.73 2.23 -13.35
N ARG A 316 -24.25 3.29 -14.01
CA ARG A 316 -25.05 4.48 -14.26
C ARG A 316 -26.05 4.17 -15.36
N SER A 317 -27.33 4.13 -15.00
CA SER A 317 -28.50 3.99 -15.88
C SER A 317 -28.78 2.58 -16.43
N ARG A 318 -29.09 1.63 -15.53
CA ARG A 318 -30.18 0.70 -15.81
C ARG A 318 -31.20 0.80 -14.70
N SER A 319 -32.41 1.19 -15.08
CA SER A 319 -33.61 1.27 -14.26
C SER A 319 -33.81 -0.02 -13.48
N ILE A 320 -33.54 0.02 -12.18
CA ILE A 320 -33.94 -1.03 -11.25
C ILE A 320 -35.49 -0.99 -11.19
N PRO A 321 -36.21 -2.08 -11.47
CA PRO A 321 -37.66 -2.11 -11.34
C PRO A 321 -38.04 -1.84 -9.87
N LYS A 322 -38.98 -0.91 -9.66
CA LYS A 322 -39.50 -0.55 -8.34
C LYS A 322 -40.10 -1.79 -7.65
N PHE A 323 -39.42 -2.33 -6.64
CA PHE A 323 -40.03 -3.31 -5.73
C PHE A 323 -41.05 -2.60 -4.83
N ARG A 324 -42.33 -2.91 -5.03
CA ARG A 324 -43.42 -2.52 -4.12
C ARG A 324 -43.29 -3.29 -2.81
N LYS A 325 -43.48 -2.57 -1.70
CA LYS A 325 -43.52 -3.11 -0.34
C LYS A 325 -44.74 -4.03 -0.15
N GLY A 326 -44.51 -5.17 0.51
CA GLY A 326 -45.50 -5.86 1.34
C GLY A 326 -46.07 -7.16 0.78
N GLN A 327 -45.58 -8.30 1.27
CA GLN A 327 -46.37 -9.31 2.00
C GLN A 327 -45.50 -10.54 2.30
N ARG A 328 -45.58 -11.01 3.55
CA ARG A 328 -45.10 -12.34 3.96
C ARG A 328 -45.85 -13.40 3.15
N ARG A 329 -45.13 -14.33 2.50
CA ARG A 329 -45.59 -15.70 2.26
C ARG A 329 -44.42 -16.68 2.36
N SER A 330 -44.75 -17.83 2.91
CA SER A 330 -43.92 -18.97 3.22
C SER A 330 -43.94 -20.01 2.08
N VAL A 331 -42.89 -20.84 2.06
CA VAL A 331 -42.74 -22.19 1.48
C VAL A 331 -42.61 -22.34 -0.05
N THR A 332 -41.77 -23.33 -0.38
CA THR A 332 -41.74 -24.28 -1.52
C THR A 332 -40.81 -24.04 -2.72
N GLU A 333 -40.05 -25.11 -2.96
CA GLU A 333 -39.28 -25.54 -4.14
C GLU A 333 -39.81 -25.06 -5.48
N PHE A 334 -38.88 -24.77 -6.41
CA PHE A 334 -38.91 -25.01 -7.86
C PHE A 334 -37.54 -24.50 -8.37
N GLY A 335 -36.73 -25.16 -9.19
CA GLY A 335 -36.92 -26.29 -10.09
C GLY A 335 -35.91 -26.07 -11.23
N LEU A 336 -35.13 -27.11 -11.55
CA LEU A 336 -34.22 -27.19 -12.70
C LEU A 336 -34.93 -26.90 -14.04
N SER A 337 -34.30 -26.12 -14.92
CA SER A 337 -34.41 -26.06 -16.40
C SER A 337 -34.08 -24.61 -16.85
N GLN A 338 -33.39 -24.28 -17.96
CA GLN A 338 -32.86 -25.02 -19.10
C GLN A 338 -31.91 -24.06 -19.87
N VAL A 339 -30.84 -24.63 -20.48
CA VAL A 339 -30.28 -24.34 -21.84
C VAL A 339 -29.58 -22.97 -22.04
N HIS A 340 -28.29 -22.90 -22.41
CA HIS A 340 -27.77 -23.21 -23.74
C HIS A 340 -26.34 -23.76 -23.73
N THR A 341 -26.19 -24.93 -24.33
CA THR A 341 -24.97 -25.45 -24.95
C THR A 341 -24.55 -24.54 -26.12
N VAL A 342 -23.30 -24.09 -26.13
CA VAL A 342 -22.65 -23.56 -27.34
C VAL A 342 -21.46 -24.46 -27.64
N GLU A 343 -21.59 -25.18 -28.75
CA GLU A 343 -20.59 -26.07 -29.32
C GLU A 343 -19.31 -25.31 -29.70
N CYS A 344 -18.19 -25.97 -29.49
CA CYS A 344 -16.85 -25.48 -29.84
C CYS A 344 -16.45 -26.11 -31.18
N PRO A 345 -16.11 -25.34 -32.24
CA PRO A 345 -15.49 -25.92 -33.43
C PRO A 345 -14.00 -26.11 -33.18
N ALA A 346 -13.56 -27.35 -33.33
CA ALA A 346 -12.17 -27.77 -33.29
C ALA A 346 -11.34 -27.22 -34.47
N SER A 347 -10.05 -27.08 -34.19
CA SER A 347 -8.91 -27.25 -35.11
C SER A 347 -8.84 -26.42 -36.40
N ARG A 348 -7.83 -25.54 -36.47
CA ARG A 348 -6.92 -25.48 -37.63
C ARG A 348 -5.54 -25.02 -37.20
N SER A 349 -4.66 -26.02 -37.13
CA SER A 349 -3.21 -25.95 -37.27
C SER A 349 -2.83 -25.31 -38.61
N TYR A 350 -1.94 -24.32 -38.61
CA TYR A 350 -1.00 -24.08 -39.71
C TYR A 350 0.29 -23.47 -39.14
N LEU A 351 1.36 -24.24 -39.35
CA LEU A 351 2.78 -23.90 -39.52
C LEU A 351 3.34 -22.60 -38.92
#